data_AF-A0A2E6BNZ2-F1
#
_entry.id   AF-A0A2E6BNZ2-F1
#
_cell.length_a   1.000
_cell.length_b   1.000
_cell.length_c   1.000
_cell.angle_alpha   90.00
_cell.angle_beta   90.00
_cell.angle_gamma   90.00
#
_symmetry.space_group_name_H-M   'P 1'
#
loop_
_entity.id
_entity.type
_entity.pdbx_description
1 polymer ?
#
loop_
_entity_poly.entity_id
_entity_poly.type
_entity_poly.pdbx_seq_one_letter_code
_entity_poly.pdbx_strand_id
1 'polypeptide(L)'
;MCKFTESNGDTNFTQFKTDRGSFQEGAGVNSFIFVSGEGRWEELVGQKCIGAFADITGFEKDFKGATFEWKGKCQMADKTFERLKNYKKPE
;
A
#
# COMPACT_ATOMS: atom_id res chain seq x y z
N MET A 1 -8.17 -2.51 -6.48
CA MET A 1 -7.60 -3.50 -5.55
C MET A 1 -6.33 -4.01 -6.17
N CYS A 2 -5.22 -4.01 -5.44
CA CYS A 2 -3.90 -4.35 -5.97
C CYS A 2 -3.32 -5.51 -5.18
N LYS A 3 -2.67 -6.45 -5.87
CA LYS A 3 -1.88 -7.52 -5.25
C LYS A 3 -0.44 -7.05 -5.12
N PHE A 4 0.13 -7.22 -3.94
CA PHE A 4 1.57 -7.10 -3.72
C PHE A 4 2.15 -8.48 -3.39
N THR A 5 3.33 -8.76 -3.91
CA THR A 5 4.10 -9.97 -3.60
C THR A 5 5.45 -9.54 -3.07
N GLU A 6 5.77 -9.96 -1.85
CA GLU A 6 7.06 -9.71 -1.23
C GLU A 6 8.14 -10.65 -1.80
N SER A 7 9.42 -10.30 -1.62
CA SER A 7 10.56 -11.12 -2.07
C SER A 7 10.57 -12.53 -1.48
N ASN A 8 9.96 -12.73 -0.31
CA ASN A 8 9.81 -14.05 0.34
C ASN A 8 8.59 -14.85 -0.16
N GLY A 9 7.86 -14.32 -1.15
CA GLY A 9 6.68 -14.92 -1.75
C GLY A 9 5.36 -14.65 -1.02
N ASP A 10 5.37 -14.06 0.18
CA ASP A 10 4.13 -13.72 0.89
C ASP A 10 3.39 -12.62 0.14
N THR A 11 2.06 -12.74 0.07
CA THR A 11 1.23 -11.81 -0.70
C THR A 11 0.29 -11.02 0.18
N ASN A 12 -0.14 -9.86 -0.32
CA ASN A 12 -1.28 -9.13 0.25
C ASN A 12 -2.15 -8.52 -0.84
N PHE A 13 -3.39 -8.24 -0.47
CA PHE A 13 -4.32 -7.48 -1.27
C PHE A 13 -4.71 -6.19 -0.54
N THR A 14 -4.55 -5.07 -1.25
CA THR A 14 -4.91 -3.75 -0.74
C THR A 14 -6.05 -3.16 -1.57
N GLN A 15 -7.05 -2.63 -0.88
CA GLN A 15 -8.14 -1.88 -1.47
C GLN A 15 -7.94 -0.40 -1.21
N PHE A 16 -7.74 0.36 -2.28
CA PHE A 16 -7.60 1.82 -2.25
C PHE A 16 -8.95 2.50 -2.48
N LYS A 17 -9.14 3.63 -1.81
CA LYS A 17 -10.21 4.58 -2.02
C LYS A 17 -9.59 5.98 -2.11
N THR A 18 -9.54 6.51 -3.32
CA THR A 18 -9.10 7.90 -3.53
C THR A 18 -10.16 8.84 -2.98
N ASP A 19 -9.73 9.80 -2.16
CA ASP A 19 -10.64 10.81 -1.65
C ASP A 19 -11.03 11.76 -2.79
N ARG A 20 -12.32 12.12 -2.89
CA ARG A 20 -12.78 12.99 -3.98
C ARG A 20 -12.05 14.32 -3.94
N GLY A 21 -11.49 14.74 -5.08
CA GLY A 21 -10.76 16.00 -5.22
C GLY A 21 -9.32 15.97 -4.68
N SER A 22 -8.81 14.82 -4.23
CA SER A 22 -7.44 14.72 -3.71
C SER A 22 -6.37 14.71 -4.80
N PHE A 23 -6.73 14.44 -6.05
CA PHE A 23 -5.77 14.47 -7.16
C PHE A 23 -5.68 15.88 -7.75
N GLN A 24 -4.62 16.59 -7.40
CA GLN A 24 -4.30 17.92 -7.90
C GLN A 24 -2.86 17.90 -8.42
N GLU A 25 -2.65 18.38 -9.65
CA GLU A 25 -1.32 18.56 -10.25
C GLU A 25 -0.44 17.29 -10.24
N GLY A 26 -1.04 16.11 -10.41
CA GLY A 26 -0.30 14.85 -10.43
C GLY A 26 -0.02 14.25 -9.05
N ALA A 27 -0.50 14.85 -7.95
CA ALA A 27 -0.34 14.32 -6.61
C ALA A 27 -1.68 14.17 -5.90
N GLY A 28 -1.75 13.26 -4.93
CA GLY A 28 -2.93 13.14 -4.09
C GLY A 28 -2.80 12.20 -2.90
N VAL A 29 -3.87 12.16 -2.12
CA VAL A 29 -4.02 11.27 -0.96
C VAL A 29 -5.14 10.26 -1.20
N ASN A 30 -4.97 9.07 -0.65
CA ASN A 30 -6.00 8.04 -0.64
C ASN A 30 -6.08 7.38 0.74
N SER A 31 -7.22 6.80 1.05
CA SER A 31 -7.33 5.83 2.13
C SER A 31 -7.18 4.43 1.55
N PHE A 32 -6.62 3.51 2.32
CA PHE A 32 -6.55 2.11 1.93
C PHE A 32 -6.64 1.16 3.11
N ILE A 33 -6.99 -0.09 2.80
CA ILE A 33 -7.14 -1.17 3.76
C ILE A 33 -6.52 -2.44 3.19
N PHE A 34 -5.86 -3.23 4.04
CA PHE A 34 -5.45 -4.59 3.70
C PHE A 34 -6.68 -5.49 3.86
N VAL A 35 -7.12 -6.11 2.76
CA VAL A 35 -8.30 -6.99 2.76
C VAL A 35 -7.93 -8.44 3.04
N SER A 36 -6.71 -8.83 2.68
CA SER A 36 -6.11 -10.11 3.01
C SER A 36 -4.59 -9.99 2.91
N GLY A 37 -3.91 -10.90 3.59
CA GLY A 37 -2.46 -10.98 3.61
C GLY A 37 -2.01 -12.35 4.09
N GLU A 38 -0.80 -12.72 3.72
CA GLU A 38 -0.08 -13.89 4.22
C GLU A 38 1.10 -13.43 5.08
N GLY A 39 1.49 -14.25 6.04
CA GLY A 39 2.69 -13.98 6.83
C GLY A 39 2.56 -12.69 7.62
N ARG A 40 3.54 -11.79 7.51
CA ARG A 40 3.48 -10.49 8.22
C ARG A 40 2.30 -9.63 7.83
N TRP A 41 1.77 -9.78 6.62
CA TRP A 41 0.68 -8.95 6.14
C TRP A 41 -0.66 -9.26 6.84
N GLU A 42 -0.79 -10.43 7.47
CA GLU A 42 -1.96 -10.79 8.29
C GLU A 42 -2.19 -9.81 9.44
N GLU A 43 -1.11 -9.29 10.04
CA GLU A 43 -1.14 -8.29 11.12
C GLU A 43 -1.79 -6.96 10.70
N LEU A 44 -1.85 -6.71 9.38
CA LEU A 44 -2.37 -5.47 8.81
C LEU A 44 -3.80 -5.60 8.29
N VAL A 45 -4.36 -6.81 8.22
CA VAL A 45 -5.72 -7.03 7.72
C VAL A 45 -6.73 -6.22 8.55
N GLY A 46 -7.56 -5.44 7.85
CA GLY A 46 -8.52 -4.55 8.49
C GLY A 46 -7.95 -3.19 8.93
N GLN A 47 -6.63 -2.99 8.92
CA GLN A 47 -6.03 -1.72 9.30
C GLN A 47 -6.34 -0.64 8.27
N LYS A 48 -6.84 0.50 8.75
CA LYS A 48 -7.07 1.69 7.94
C LYS A 48 -5.79 2.50 7.86
N CYS A 49 -5.37 2.75 6.63
CA CYS A 49 -4.15 3.47 6.33
C CYS A 49 -4.44 4.64 5.39
N ILE A 50 -3.53 5.61 5.37
CA ILE A 50 -3.55 6.74 4.46
C ILE A 50 -2.34 6.59 3.54
N GLY A 51 -2.56 6.67 2.24
CA GLY A 51 -1.51 6.73 1.24
C GLY A 51 -1.42 8.12 0.64
N ALA A 52 -0.22 8.48 0.23
CA ALA A 52 0.06 9.61 -0.64
C ALA A 52 0.67 9.07 -1.93
N PHE A 53 0.27 9.61 -3.07
CA PHE A 53 0.83 9.30 -4.37
C PHE A 53 1.21 10.57 -5.11
N ALA A 54 2.27 10.50 -5.92
CA ALA A 54 2.68 11.57 -6.82
C ALA A 54 3.22 10.97 -8.11
N ASP A 55 2.78 11.51 -9.23
CA ASP A 55 3.28 11.18 -10.56
C ASP A 55 4.67 11.79 -10.73
N ILE A 56 5.64 10.98 -11.12
CA ILE A 56 6.99 11.39 -11.48
C ILE A 56 7.05 11.68 -12.99
N THR A 57 6.39 10.85 -13.79
CA THR A 57 6.19 11.07 -15.23
C THR A 57 4.72 10.87 -15.57
N GLY A 58 4.19 11.73 -16.46
CA GLY A 58 2.79 11.69 -16.86
C GLY A 58 2.39 10.38 -17.53
N PHE A 59 1.11 10.05 -17.45
CA PHE A 59 0.55 8.89 -18.13
C PHE A 59 0.43 9.16 -19.63
N GLU A 60 1.19 8.44 -20.46
CA GLU A 60 0.92 8.38 -21.90
C GLU A 60 -0.31 7.51 -22.19
N LYS A 61 -0.68 7.42 -23.47
CA LYS A 61 -1.75 6.53 -23.93
C LYS A 61 -1.49 5.10 -23.43
N ASP A 62 -2.54 4.48 -22.89
CA ASP A 62 -2.51 3.13 -22.31
C ASP A 62 -1.57 2.98 -21.09
N PHE A 63 -1.40 4.04 -20.29
CA PHE A 63 -0.56 4.05 -19.06
C PHE A 63 0.93 3.76 -19.32
N LYS A 64 1.40 3.92 -20.55
CA LYS A 64 2.82 3.77 -20.88
C LYS A 64 3.65 4.91 -20.31
N GLY A 65 4.89 4.59 -19.91
CA GLY A 65 5.87 5.57 -19.44
C GLY A 65 5.54 6.22 -18.09
N ALA A 66 4.44 5.84 -17.45
CA ALA A 66 4.04 6.41 -16.18
C ALA A 66 4.89 5.84 -15.04
N THR A 67 5.50 6.73 -14.28
CA THR A 67 6.15 6.42 -13.02
C THR A 67 5.50 7.27 -11.94
N PHE A 68 5.21 6.66 -10.81
CA PHE A 68 4.63 7.34 -9.66
C PHE A 68 5.32 6.84 -8.40
N GLU A 69 5.45 7.71 -7.41
CA GLU A 69 5.83 7.34 -6.06
C GLU A 69 4.56 7.15 -5.23
N TRP A 70 4.53 6.13 -4.39
CA TRP A 70 3.47 5.92 -3.42
C TRP A 70 4.06 5.64 -2.04
N LYS A 71 3.52 6.31 -1.01
CA LYS A 71 3.85 6.05 0.39
C LYS A 71 2.60 5.80 1.19
N GLY A 72 2.56 4.68 1.89
CA GLY A 72 1.52 4.34 2.85
C GLY A 72 1.94 4.63 4.28
N LYS A 73 1.02 5.14 5.10
CA LYS A 73 1.15 5.27 6.55
C LYS A 73 -0.08 4.67 7.22
N CYS A 74 0.15 3.75 8.14
CA CYS A 74 -0.90 3.12 8.95
C CYS A 74 -0.73 3.53 10.41
N GLN A 75 -1.84 3.73 11.12
CA GLN A 75 -1.81 3.87 12.57
C GLN A 75 -1.88 2.46 13.18
N MET A 76 -0.82 2.04 13.87
CA MET A 76 -0.74 0.73 14.51
C MET A 76 -0.04 0.83 15.87
N ALA A 77 -0.29 -0.14 16.75
CA ALA A 77 0.41 -0.24 18.03
C ALA A 77 1.86 -0.71 17.84
N ASP A 78 2.77 -0.24 18.69
CA ASP A 78 4.21 -0.58 18.64
C ASP A 78 4.46 -2.08 18.62
N LYS A 79 3.69 -2.86 19.39
CA LYS A 79 3.80 -4.32 19.41
C LYS A 79 3.51 -4.95 18.04
N THR A 80 2.55 -4.41 17.29
CA THR A 80 2.23 -4.87 15.94
C THR A 80 3.33 -4.47 14.96
N PHE A 81 3.83 -3.24 15.09
CA PHE A 81 4.97 -2.78 14.30
C PHE A 81 6.21 -3.65 14.49
N GLU A 82 6.52 -4.05 15.72
CA GLU A 82 7.66 -4.93 15.99
C GLU A 82 7.48 -6.34 15.43
N ARG A 83 6.25 -6.90 15.43
CA ARG A 83 5.98 -8.19 14.76
C ARG A 83 6.17 -8.10 13.26
N LEU A 84 5.68 -7.02 12.63
CA LEU A 84 5.84 -6.75 11.20
C LEU A 84 7.32 -6.60 10.79
N LYS A 85 8.06 -5.80 11.55
CA LYS A 85 9.47 -5.47 11.28
C LYS A 85 10.39 -6.68 11.44
N ASN A 86 10.14 -7.49 12.46
CA ASN A 86 11.00 -8.63 12.81
C ASN A 86 10.49 -9.97 12.26
N TYR A 87 9.48 -9.95 11.39
CA TYR A 87 8.92 -11.16 10.80
C TYR A 87 9.99 -11.95 10.03
N LYS A 88 9.99 -13.26 10.29
CA LYS A 88 10.75 -14.26 9.53
C LYS A 88 9.77 -15.33 9.11
N LYS A 89 9.77 -15.65 7.81
CA LYS A 89 8.93 -16.72 7.29
C LYS A 89 9.33 -18.04 7.95
N PRO A 90 8.39 -18.79 8.56
CA PRO A 90 8.68 -20.13 9.06
C PRO A 90 9.21 -21.01 7.93
N GLU A 91 10.21 -21.84 8.24
CA GLU A 91 10.76 -22.85 7.32
C GLU A 91 9.74 -23.94 6.97
#